data_AF-A0A561X6Q3-F1
#
_entry.id   AF-A0A561X6Q3-F1
#
_cell.length_a   1.000
_cell.length_b   1.000
_cell.length_c   1.000
_cell.angle_alpha   90.00
_cell.angle_beta   90.00
_cell.angle_gamma   90.00
#
_symmetry.space_group_name_H-M   'P 1'
#
loop_
_entity.id
_entity.type
_entity.pdbx_description
1 polymer ?
#
loop_
_entity_poly.entity_id
_entity_poly.type
_entity_poly.pdbx_seq_one_letter_code
_entity_poly.pdbx_strand_id
1 'polypeptide(L)'
;MSKELNDHLLRLLQEAADILHRYEGELNREWERIGKALGKRNARVQEVFSALCEFVQARLLPYGGEHPTDEYLERIGAFHPEMIIFSLNVMENTVHQVLKAHAPRASALHPAVRYLFFKWNEWLLYEVNEQSFKMSRGFAWKTESLWKDAVILFNEWILRAQTLMESARHICFGFSYFLPFNRCALFQFVNQESTAIGLSGHGVDHEHIQRLRVELDNIPMLKESVGKLKAEVHEFRHFRPIYVPRAAEQFPNVYVESFELASLVIVPVYVPTEGRMIGGVVLDRGPGRFFEVDRRLFPALMKFGQSAGELLLKWIEAPKKEWEAMTESLSPREMEILKLLADGASTAEAADQLYLSEFTVRDYISSALRKLNAKNRTEAVAKALRLGLIG
;
A
#
# COMPACT_ATOMS: atom_id res chain seq x y z
N MET A 1 -22.92 -8.38 -3.01
CA MET A 1 -21.84 -7.46 -2.64
C MET A 1 -22.15 -6.70 -1.36
N SER A 2 -21.13 -6.16 -0.69
CA SER A 2 -21.28 -5.37 0.53
C SER A 2 -21.88 -3.99 0.22
N LYS A 3 -22.99 -3.64 0.88
CA LYS A 3 -23.61 -2.32 0.73
C LYS A 3 -22.70 -1.21 1.25
N GLU A 4 -22.10 -1.43 2.41
CA GLU A 4 -21.23 -0.43 3.06
C GLU A 4 -20.00 -0.09 2.21
N LEU A 5 -19.38 -1.09 1.57
CA LEU A 5 -18.26 -0.85 0.68
C LEU A 5 -18.68 -0.05 -0.57
N ASN A 6 -19.85 -0.35 -1.14
CA ASN A 6 -20.36 0.41 -2.27
C ASN A 6 -20.62 1.86 -1.88
N ASP A 7 -21.32 2.09 -0.77
CA ASP A 7 -21.64 3.43 -0.27
C ASP A 7 -20.34 4.20 0.01
N HIS A 8 -19.30 3.52 0.52
CA HIS A 8 -17.98 4.10 0.74
C HIS A 8 -17.29 4.53 -0.57
N LEU A 9 -17.24 3.64 -1.57
CA LEU A 9 -16.62 3.95 -2.87
C LEU A 9 -17.38 5.04 -3.64
N LEU A 10 -18.71 5.09 -3.53
CA LEU A 10 -19.52 6.18 -4.08
C LEU A 10 -19.18 7.52 -3.43
N ARG A 11 -18.94 7.56 -2.11
CA ARG A 11 -18.47 8.78 -1.44
C ARG A 11 -17.10 9.22 -1.93
N LEU A 12 -16.19 8.30 -2.24
CA LEU A 12 -14.89 8.66 -2.83
C LEU A 12 -15.07 9.28 -4.23
N LEU A 13 -15.97 8.75 -5.06
CA LEU A 13 -16.29 9.36 -6.35
C LEU A 13 -16.90 10.76 -6.19
N GLN A 14 -17.79 10.93 -5.20
CA GLN A 14 -18.36 12.23 -4.89
C GLN A 14 -17.28 13.25 -4.50
N GLU A 15 -16.38 12.84 -3.61
CA GLU A 15 -15.30 13.69 -3.14
C GLU A 15 -14.35 14.09 -4.27
N ALA A 16 -14.07 13.19 -5.21
CA ALA A 16 -13.33 13.51 -6.41
C ALA A 16 -14.04 14.58 -7.26
N ALA A 17 -15.35 14.44 -7.47
CA ALA A 17 -16.14 15.41 -8.21
C ALA A 17 -16.14 16.79 -7.53
N ASP A 18 -16.31 16.83 -6.21
CA ASP A 18 -16.26 18.07 -5.42
C ASP A 18 -14.88 18.76 -5.52
N ILE A 19 -13.80 17.96 -5.56
CA ILE A 19 -12.44 18.45 -5.80
C ILE A 19 -12.33 19.10 -7.18
N LEU A 20 -12.76 18.41 -8.24
CA LEU A 20 -12.67 18.95 -9.60
C LEU A 20 -13.52 20.22 -9.75
N HIS A 21 -14.72 20.26 -9.16
CA HIS A 21 -15.59 21.43 -9.19
C HIS A 21 -14.96 22.63 -8.47
N ARG A 22 -14.34 22.40 -7.30
CA ARG A 22 -13.66 23.46 -6.52
C ARG A 22 -12.55 24.16 -7.32
N TYR A 23 -11.81 23.42 -8.15
CA TYR A 23 -10.68 23.94 -8.92
C TYR A 23 -10.98 24.10 -10.42
N GLU A 24 -12.25 24.02 -10.82
CA GLU A 24 -12.69 23.99 -12.21
C GLU A 24 -12.07 25.10 -13.07
N GLY A 25 -12.12 26.34 -12.59
CA GLY A 25 -11.59 27.49 -13.34
C GLY A 25 -10.08 27.41 -13.60
N GLU A 26 -9.30 26.80 -12.69
CA GLU A 26 -7.86 26.61 -12.88
C GLU A 26 -7.56 25.38 -13.74
N LEU A 27 -8.28 24.29 -13.52
CA LEU A 27 -8.19 23.08 -14.34
C LEU A 27 -8.49 23.37 -15.81
N ASN A 28 -9.54 24.16 -16.08
CA ASN A 28 -9.93 24.53 -17.44
C ASN A 28 -8.81 25.32 -18.15
N ARG A 29 -8.16 26.26 -17.45
CA ARG A 29 -7.02 27.01 -18.02
C ARG A 29 -5.82 26.11 -18.30
N GLU A 30 -5.48 25.23 -17.38
CA GLU A 30 -4.32 24.33 -17.55
C GLU A 30 -4.58 23.27 -18.63
N TRP A 31 -5.77 22.67 -18.68
CA TRP A 31 -6.15 21.74 -19.73
C TRP A 31 -6.16 22.42 -21.11
N GLU A 32 -6.68 23.64 -21.24
CA GLU A 32 -6.63 24.38 -22.52
C GLU A 32 -5.17 24.63 -22.96
N ARG A 33 -4.30 25.01 -22.01
CA ARG A 33 -2.87 25.21 -22.26
C ARG A 33 -2.18 23.94 -22.73
N ILE A 34 -2.45 22.81 -22.07
CA ILE A 34 -1.90 21.49 -22.41
C ILE A 34 -2.41 21.01 -23.76
N GLY A 35 -3.71 21.14 -24.03
CA GLY A 35 -4.32 20.77 -25.31
C GLY A 35 -3.67 21.51 -26.49
N LYS A 36 -3.48 22.83 -26.36
CA LYS A 36 -2.75 23.63 -27.37
C LYS A 36 -1.30 23.15 -27.56
N ALA A 37 -0.62 22.75 -26.48
CA ALA A 37 0.75 22.26 -26.56
C ALA A 37 0.84 20.87 -27.23
N LEU A 38 -0.10 19.97 -26.95
CA LEU A 38 -0.21 18.66 -27.61
C LEU A 38 -0.46 18.81 -29.11
N GLY A 39 -1.31 19.75 -29.49
CA GLY A 39 -1.67 20.06 -30.88
C GLY A 39 -0.52 20.47 -31.77
N LYS A 40 0.48 21.16 -31.21
CA LYS A 40 1.71 21.53 -31.95
C LYS A 40 2.49 20.30 -32.43
N ARG A 41 2.31 19.14 -31.79
CA ARG A 41 2.99 17.88 -32.13
C ARG A 41 2.07 16.91 -32.86
N ASN A 42 0.81 16.85 -32.48
CA ASN A 42 -0.17 15.92 -33.07
C ASN A 42 -1.59 16.50 -32.93
N ALA A 43 -2.15 16.95 -34.05
CA ALA A 43 -3.50 17.54 -34.10
C ALA A 43 -4.58 16.55 -33.64
N ARG A 44 -4.42 15.25 -33.92
CA ARG A 44 -5.38 14.21 -33.52
C ARG A 44 -5.39 14.01 -32.00
N VAL A 45 -4.24 14.11 -31.34
CA VAL A 45 -4.17 14.04 -29.87
C VAL A 45 -4.82 15.26 -29.23
N GLN A 46 -4.68 16.45 -29.81
CA GLN A 46 -5.39 17.64 -29.35
C GLN A 46 -6.90 17.48 -29.49
N GLU A 47 -7.37 16.93 -30.60
CA GLU A 47 -8.80 16.67 -30.83
C GLU A 47 -9.39 15.72 -29.78
N VAL A 48 -8.70 14.60 -29.50
CA VAL A 48 -9.08 13.64 -28.44
C VAL A 48 -9.10 14.33 -27.07
N PHE A 49 -8.05 15.09 -26.76
CA PHE A 49 -7.91 15.77 -25.47
C PHE A 49 -9.02 16.81 -25.25
N SER A 50 -9.34 17.61 -26.27
CA SER A 50 -10.45 18.57 -26.21
C SER A 50 -11.80 17.90 -26.04
N ALA A 51 -12.05 16.80 -26.78
CA ALA A 51 -13.29 16.02 -26.64
C ALA A 51 -13.47 15.48 -25.21
N LEU A 52 -12.38 15.01 -24.59
CA LEU A 52 -12.42 14.53 -23.20
C LEU A 52 -12.58 15.67 -22.18
N CYS A 53 -12.01 16.85 -22.44
CA CYS A 53 -12.25 18.02 -21.60
C CYS A 53 -13.73 18.43 -21.60
N GLU A 54 -14.35 18.49 -22.79
CA GLU A 54 -15.78 18.75 -22.94
C GLU A 54 -16.62 17.70 -22.21
N PHE A 55 -16.27 16.41 -22.37
CA PHE A 55 -16.93 15.31 -21.66
C PHE A 55 -16.84 15.46 -20.13
N VAL A 56 -15.65 15.73 -19.60
CA VAL A 56 -15.44 15.91 -18.16
C VAL A 56 -16.22 17.12 -17.65
N GLN A 57 -16.17 18.26 -18.35
CA GLN A 57 -16.91 19.47 -18.00
C GLN A 57 -18.43 19.26 -17.98
N ALA A 58 -18.97 18.59 -19.01
CA ALA A 58 -20.39 18.23 -19.07
C ALA A 58 -20.81 17.33 -17.89
N ARG A 59 -19.88 16.52 -17.36
CA ARG A 59 -20.14 15.59 -16.25
C ARG A 59 -19.82 16.17 -14.85
N LEU A 60 -19.17 17.34 -14.77
CA LEU A 60 -18.87 18.03 -13.51
C LEU A 60 -20.04 18.85 -12.96
N LEU A 61 -21.02 19.18 -13.79
CA LEU A 61 -22.27 19.82 -13.35
C LEU A 61 -23.13 18.81 -12.58
N PRO A 62 -23.77 19.23 -11.48
CA PRO A 62 -24.31 18.35 -10.44
C PRO A 62 -25.30 17.36 -11.04
N TYR A 63 -25.29 16.13 -10.51
CA TYR A 63 -26.33 15.10 -10.63
C TYR A 63 -27.66 15.66 -11.17
N GLY A 64 -27.87 15.57 -12.49
CA GLY A 64 -29.09 16.05 -13.14
C GLY A 64 -28.90 16.93 -14.38
N GLY A 65 -27.68 17.33 -14.76
CA GLY A 65 -27.43 17.90 -16.09
C GLY A 65 -27.76 16.90 -17.21
N GLU A 66 -28.28 17.39 -18.34
CA GLU A 66 -28.58 16.55 -19.52
C GLU A 66 -27.38 15.65 -19.82
N HIS A 67 -27.65 14.34 -19.94
CA HIS A 67 -26.64 13.38 -20.34
C HIS A 67 -25.99 13.88 -21.64
N PRO A 68 -24.66 13.76 -21.79
CA PRO A 68 -24.04 14.04 -23.07
C PRO A 68 -24.83 13.29 -24.14
N THR A 69 -25.25 14.01 -25.19
CA THR A 69 -25.93 13.41 -26.32
C THR A 69 -25.07 12.25 -26.84
N ASP A 70 -25.71 11.19 -27.37
CA ASP A 70 -25.03 10.02 -27.96
C ASP A 70 -23.88 10.45 -28.91
N GLU A 71 -24.01 11.62 -29.54
CA GLU A 71 -23.02 12.31 -30.36
C GLU A 71 -21.63 12.50 -29.70
N TYR A 72 -21.55 12.84 -28.40
CA TYR A 72 -20.26 12.97 -27.70
C TYR A 72 -19.56 11.62 -27.57
N LEU A 73 -20.32 10.57 -27.26
CA LEU A 73 -19.80 9.21 -27.11
C LEU A 73 -19.40 8.61 -28.45
N GLU A 74 -20.17 8.88 -29.51
CA GLU A 74 -19.80 8.51 -30.88
C GLU A 74 -18.49 9.18 -31.31
N ARG A 75 -18.33 10.48 -31.03
CA ARG A 75 -17.09 11.22 -31.33
C ARG A 75 -15.90 10.65 -30.56
N ILE A 76 -16.05 10.36 -29.26
CA ILE A 76 -14.97 9.77 -28.45
C ILE A 76 -14.67 8.34 -28.91
N GLY A 77 -15.70 7.57 -29.26
CA GLY A 77 -15.57 6.19 -29.72
C GLY A 77 -14.89 6.01 -31.06
N ALA A 78 -14.83 7.08 -31.87
CA ALA A 78 -14.03 7.09 -33.09
C ALA A 78 -12.51 7.17 -32.84
N PHE A 79 -12.06 7.43 -31.61
CA PHE A 79 -10.65 7.52 -31.26
C PHE A 79 -10.05 6.16 -30.86
N HIS A 80 -8.74 6.02 -31.09
CA HIS A 80 -8.01 4.83 -30.65
C HIS A 80 -7.96 4.78 -29.11
N PRO A 81 -8.22 3.62 -28.47
CA PRO A 81 -8.22 3.45 -27.01
C PRO A 81 -6.99 4.02 -26.31
N GLU A 82 -5.80 3.83 -26.88
CA GLU A 82 -4.53 4.32 -26.33
C GLU A 82 -4.48 5.85 -26.21
N MET A 83 -5.10 6.58 -27.15
CA MET A 83 -5.14 8.05 -27.11
C MET A 83 -6.10 8.55 -26.03
N ILE A 84 -7.19 7.81 -25.78
CA ILE A 84 -8.13 8.10 -24.69
C ILE A 84 -7.43 7.91 -23.34
N ILE A 85 -6.80 6.75 -23.13
CA ILE A 85 -6.05 6.43 -21.91
C ILE A 85 -4.96 7.47 -21.66
N PHE A 86 -4.17 7.80 -22.69
CA PHE A 86 -3.12 8.82 -22.59
C PHE A 86 -3.68 10.18 -22.16
N SER A 87 -4.75 10.64 -22.83
CA SER A 87 -5.34 11.95 -22.55
C SER A 87 -5.94 12.03 -21.16
N LEU A 88 -6.65 10.98 -20.70
CA LEU A 88 -7.17 10.90 -19.34
C LEU A 88 -6.06 10.90 -18.29
N ASN A 89 -4.96 10.18 -18.52
CA ASN A 89 -3.79 10.21 -17.63
C ASN A 89 -3.17 11.62 -17.55
N VAL A 90 -3.08 12.34 -18.67
CA VAL A 90 -2.59 13.73 -18.69
C VAL A 90 -3.54 14.64 -17.90
N MET A 91 -4.84 14.47 -18.08
CA MET A 91 -5.85 15.23 -17.33
C MET A 91 -5.76 14.96 -15.83
N GLU A 92 -5.72 13.69 -15.41
CA GLU A 92 -5.55 13.26 -14.01
C GLU A 92 -4.31 13.89 -13.37
N ASN A 93 -3.17 13.81 -14.07
CA ASN A 93 -1.91 14.40 -13.60
C ASN A 93 -1.99 15.91 -13.43
N THR A 94 -2.74 16.60 -14.31
CA THR A 94 -2.97 18.04 -14.20
C THR A 94 -3.78 18.36 -12.94
N VAL A 95 -4.80 17.56 -12.62
CA VAL A 95 -5.56 17.71 -11.37
C VAL A 95 -4.62 17.57 -10.18
N HIS A 96 -3.76 16.55 -10.15
CA HIS A 96 -2.80 16.37 -9.07
C HIS A 96 -1.80 17.54 -8.96
N GLN A 97 -1.38 18.15 -10.07
CA GLN A 97 -0.47 19.31 -10.06
C GLN A 97 -1.14 20.55 -9.45
N VAL A 98 -2.36 20.88 -9.88
CA VAL A 98 -3.14 22.00 -9.32
C VAL A 98 -3.34 21.79 -7.83
N LEU A 99 -3.71 20.57 -7.42
CA LEU A 99 -3.91 20.27 -6.01
C LEU A 99 -2.64 20.40 -5.16
N LYS A 100 -1.48 20.00 -5.68
CA LYS A 100 -0.19 20.16 -4.99
C LYS A 100 0.17 21.62 -4.77
N ALA A 101 -0.20 22.51 -5.69
CA ALA A 101 0.07 23.94 -5.58
C ALA A 101 -0.72 24.59 -4.42
N HIS A 102 -1.95 24.15 -4.18
CA HIS A 102 -2.82 24.68 -3.13
C HIS A 102 -2.63 24.01 -1.76
N ALA A 103 -2.14 22.76 -1.73
CA ALA A 103 -1.91 22.03 -0.50
C ALA A 103 -0.57 21.26 -0.53
N PRO A 104 0.57 21.93 -0.22
CA PRO A 104 1.90 21.32 -0.29
C PRO A 104 2.11 20.14 0.66
N ARG A 105 1.34 20.08 1.77
CA ARG A 105 1.30 18.95 2.71
C ARG A 105 0.28 17.87 2.34
N ALA A 106 -0.46 18.02 1.25
CA ALA A 106 -1.36 16.98 0.77
C ALA A 106 -0.56 15.91 0.02
N SER A 107 0.39 15.26 0.69
CA SER A 107 1.14 14.13 0.12
C SER A 107 0.22 12.93 -0.25
N ALA A 108 -1.06 13.00 0.12
CA ALA A 108 -2.13 12.02 -0.12
C ALA A 108 -3.19 12.45 -1.16
N LEU A 109 -2.94 13.44 -2.02
CA LEU A 109 -3.91 13.96 -2.99
C LEU A 109 -4.52 12.89 -3.91
N HIS A 110 -5.83 12.87 -4.05
CA HIS A 110 -6.77 12.22 -3.15
C HIS A 110 -7.08 10.90 -3.89
N PRO A 111 -6.83 9.68 -3.37
CA PRO A 111 -7.02 8.46 -4.17
C PRO A 111 -8.44 8.33 -4.80
N ALA A 112 -9.41 9.09 -4.29
CA ALA A 112 -10.66 9.49 -4.95
C ALA A 112 -10.52 10.00 -6.40
N VAL A 113 -9.65 10.99 -6.68
CA VAL A 113 -9.43 11.55 -8.04
C VAL A 113 -8.95 10.45 -8.98
N ARG A 114 -7.96 9.67 -8.55
CA ARG A 114 -7.48 8.54 -9.36
C ARG A 114 -8.59 7.51 -9.58
N TYR A 115 -9.41 7.24 -8.56
CA TYR A 115 -10.55 6.34 -8.72
C TYR A 115 -11.57 6.86 -9.73
N LEU A 116 -11.87 8.16 -9.72
CA LEU A 116 -12.77 8.79 -10.69
C LEU A 116 -12.23 8.67 -12.13
N PHE A 117 -10.95 8.98 -12.35
CA PHE A 117 -10.33 8.84 -13.67
C PHE A 117 -10.23 7.38 -14.12
N PHE A 118 -9.94 6.46 -13.20
CA PHE A 118 -10.01 5.02 -13.47
C PHE A 118 -11.42 4.60 -13.93
N LYS A 119 -12.47 5.10 -13.27
CA LYS A 119 -13.87 4.83 -13.63
C LYS A 119 -14.27 5.43 -14.97
N TRP A 120 -13.83 6.64 -15.29
CA TRP A 120 -14.04 7.21 -16.62
C TRP A 120 -13.32 6.41 -17.70
N ASN A 121 -12.10 5.96 -17.44
CA ASN A 121 -11.36 5.14 -18.39
C ASN A 121 -12.04 3.77 -18.62
N GLU A 122 -12.44 3.07 -17.55
CA GLU A 122 -13.18 1.81 -17.64
C GLU A 122 -14.46 1.98 -18.47
N TRP A 123 -15.23 3.03 -18.18
CA TRP A 123 -16.51 3.30 -18.83
C TRP A 123 -16.34 3.66 -20.31
N LEU A 124 -15.46 4.61 -20.64
CA LEU A 124 -15.19 5.01 -22.02
C LEU A 124 -14.70 3.82 -22.86
N LEU A 125 -13.81 2.98 -22.32
CA LEU A 125 -13.30 1.82 -23.06
C LEU A 125 -14.33 0.69 -23.18
N TYR A 126 -15.27 0.57 -22.24
CA TYR A 126 -16.34 -0.41 -22.31
C TYR A 126 -17.42 0.01 -23.32
N GLU A 127 -17.95 1.24 -23.22
CA GLU A 127 -19.03 1.71 -24.11
C GLU A 127 -18.57 1.87 -25.56
N VAL A 128 -17.30 2.24 -25.80
CA VAL A 128 -16.74 2.35 -27.15
C VAL A 128 -16.58 0.99 -27.85
N ASN A 129 -16.43 -0.09 -27.08
CA ASN A 129 -16.23 -1.43 -27.64
C ASN A 129 -17.53 -2.23 -27.86
N GLU A 130 -18.64 -1.91 -27.17
CA GLU A 130 -19.95 -2.53 -27.42
C GLU A 130 -20.82 -1.63 -28.32
N GLN A 131 -20.77 -1.81 -29.65
CA GLN A 131 -21.72 -1.23 -30.61
C GLN A 131 -23.17 -1.76 -30.49
N SER A 132 -23.59 -2.29 -29.34
CA SER A 132 -24.88 -2.97 -29.23
C SER A 132 -25.41 -3.06 -27.80
N PHE A 133 -25.94 -1.97 -27.25
CA PHE A 133 -27.12 -2.11 -26.39
C PHE A 133 -28.02 -0.88 -26.39
N LYS A 134 -29.24 -1.06 -26.91
CA LYS A 134 -30.36 -0.14 -26.70
C LYS A 134 -30.73 -0.13 -25.21
N MET A 135 -30.76 1.07 -24.64
CA MET A 135 -31.70 1.49 -23.60
C MET A 135 -31.71 0.63 -22.33
N SER A 136 -30.80 0.97 -21.41
CA SER A 136 -31.09 0.92 -19.97
C SER A 136 -30.90 2.32 -19.41
N ARG A 137 -32.01 3.05 -19.25
CA ARG A 137 -32.02 4.33 -18.52
C ARG A 137 -31.55 4.05 -17.09
N GLY A 138 -30.31 4.41 -16.78
CA GLY A 138 -29.78 4.34 -15.42
C GLY A 138 -28.25 4.31 -15.41
N PHE A 139 -27.65 5.37 -14.88
CA PHE A 139 -26.22 5.45 -14.54
C PHE A 139 -25.92 4.50 -13.37
N ALA A 140 -25.90 3.20 -13.64
CA ALA A 140 -25.57 2.18 -12.66
C ALA A 140 -24.18 1.66 -13.01
N TRP A 141 -23.14 2.22 -12.38
CA TRP A 141 -21.83 1.57 -12.28
C TRP A 141 -22.09 0.09 -12.00
N LYS A 142 -21.70 -0.83 -12.90
CA LYS A 142 -21.98 -2.26 -12.73
C LYS A 142 -21.48 -2.66 -11.35
N THR A 143 -22.44 -2.79 -10.42
CA THR A 143 -22.13 -2.83 -9.00
C THR A 143 -21.16 -3.98 -8.74
N GLU A 144 -21.35 -5.13 -9.40
CA GLU A 144 -20.66 -6.41 -9.21
C GLU A 144 -19.12 -6.39 -9.08
N SER A 145 -18.39 -5.35 -9.54
CA SER A 145 -16.92 -5.28 -9.50
C SER A 145 -16.31 -4.30 -8.47
N LEU A 146 -17.11 -3.52 -7.73
CA LEU A 146 -16.58 -2.39 -6.95
C LEU A 146 -15.51 -2.77 -5.90
N TRP A 147 -15.63 -3.93 -5.27
CA TRP A 147 -14.62 -4.39 -4.31
C TRP A 147 -13.29 -4.77 -4.99
N LYS A 148 -13.29 -5.17 -6.26
CA LYS A 148 -12.07 -5.40 -7.04
C LYS A 148 -11.38 -4.08 -7.33
N ASP A 149 -12.13 -3.02 -7.59
CA ASP A 149 -11.57 -1.68 -7.77
C ASP A 149 -10.82 -1.23 -6.52
N ALA A 150 -11.42 -1.42 -5.34
CA ALA A 150 -10.77 -1.12 -4.07
C ALA A 150 -9.43 -1.85 -3.93
N VAL A 151 -9.36 -3.13 -4.32
CA VAL A 151 -8.13 -3.94 -4.31
C VAL A 151 -7.10 -3.40 -5.32
N ILE A 152 -7.53 -3.05 -6.54
CA ILE A 152 -6.64 -2.49 -7.57
C ILE A 152 -6.02 -1.18 -7.08
N LEU A 153 -6.85 -0.25 -6.61
CA LEU A 153 -6.40 1.04 -6.08
C LEU A 153 -5.47 0.87 -4.87
N PHE A 154 -5.79 -0.06 -3.98
CA PHE A 154 -4.95 -0.39 -2.85
C PHE A 154 -3.57 -0.88 -3.30
N ASN A 155 -3.52 -1.79 -4.27
CA ASN A 155 -2.26 -2.33 -4.80
C ASN A 155 -1.42 -1.24 -5.46
N GLU A 156 -2.03 -0.41 -6.32
CA GLU A 156 -1.34 0.73 -6.93
C GLU A 156 -0.78 1.71 -5.90
N TRP A 157 -1.52 1.91 -4.80
CA TRP A 157 -1.11 2.80 -3.71
C TRP A 157 0.09 2.25 -2.94
N ILE A 158 0.02 1.01 -2.46
CA ILE A 158 1.07 0.43 -1.61
C ILE A 158 2.38 0.20 -2.38
N LEU A 159 2.32 -0.03 -3.70
CA LEU A 159 3.50 -0.22 -4.56
C LEU A 159 4.38 1.03 -4.69
N ARG A 160 3.89 2.21 -4.30
CA ARG A 160 4.66 3.46 -4.33
C ARG A 160 5.74 3.53 -3.26
N ALA A 161 5.59 2.74 -2.19
CA ALA A 161 6.49 2.78 -1.06
C ALA A 161 7.90 2.32 -1.42
N GLN A 162 8.90 3.05 -0.93
CA GLN A 162 10.33 2.78 -1.15
C GLN A 162 11.03 2.22 0.09
N THR A 163 10.32 2.12 1.22
CA THR A 163 10.85 1.59 2.47
C THR A 163 9.81 0.72 3.17
N LEU A 164 10.27 -0.11 4.13
CA LEU A 164 9.38 -0.87 5.01
C LEU A 164 8.41 0.04 5.76
N MET A 165 8.92 1.15 6.31
CA MET A 165 8.13 2.08 7.11
C MET A 165 7.07 2.80 6.27
N GLU A 166 7.45 3.25 5.08
CA GLU A 166 6.51 3.85 4.13
C GLU A 166 5.47 2.82 3.69
N SER A 167 5.87 1.57 3.45
CA SER A 167 4.95 0.48 3.10
C SER A 167 3.93 0.24 4.20
N ALA A 168 4.37 0.17 5.46
CA ALA A 168 3.48 0.03 6.61
C ALA A 168 2.49 1.20 6.74
N ARG A 169 2.94 2.44 6.49
CA ARG A 169 2.06 3.62 6.47
C ARG A 169 1.05 3.58 5.31
N HIS A 170 1.50 3.21 4.11
CA HIS A 170 0.63 3.10 2.93
C HIS A 170 -0.41 1.99 3.10
N ILE A 171 -0.03 0.86 3.69
CA ILE A 171 -0.95 -0.23 4.04
C ILE A 171 -2.04 0.30 4.99
N CYS A 172 -1.67 0.91 6.12
CA CYS A 172 -2.66 1.41 7.09
C CYS A 172 -3.60 2.48 6.50
N PHE A 173 -3.04 3.40 5.72
CA PHE A 173 -3.82 4.39 5.00
C PHE A 173 -4.80 3.69 4.04
N GLY A 174 -4.31 2.77 3.20
CA GLY A 174 -5.13 2.09 2.20
C GLY A 174 -6.28 1.28 2.81
N PHE A 175 -6.03 0.58 3.91
CA PHE A 175 -7.09 -0.12 4.66
C PHE A 175 -8.15 0.83 5.22
N SER A 176 -7.77 2.02 5.67
CA SER A 176 -8.75 3.01 6.19
C SER A 176 -9.42 3.81 5.07
N TYR A 177 -8.75 3.95 3.93
CA TYR A 177 -9.19 4.85 2.87
C TYR A 177 -10.07 4.15 1.83
N PHE A 178 -9.76 2.92 1.44
CA PHE A 178 -10.50 2.18 0.40
C PHE A 178 -11.57 1.23 0.97
N LEU A 179 -11.62 1.06 2.29
CA LEU A 179 -12.60 0.23 2.99
C LEU A 179 -13.35 1.08 4.04
N PRO A 180 -14.53 0.64 4.50
CA PRO A 180 -15.39 1.43 5.39
C PRO A 180 -14.93 1.40 6.87
N PHE A 181 -13.66 1.76 7.12
CA PHE A 181 -13.05 1.87 8.44
C PHE A 181 -12.37 3.22 8.61
N ASN A 182 -12.27 3.72 9.84
CA ASN A 182 -11.68 5.02 10.13
C ASN A 182 -10.26 4.90 10.70
N ARG A 183 -10.00 3.79 11.39
CA ARG A 183 -8.72 3.53 12.03
C ARG A 183 -8.16 2.19 11.61
N CYS A 184 -6.85 2.14 11.48
CA CYS A 184 -6.10 0.95 11.13
C CYS A 184 -4.80 0.91 11.92
N ALA A 185 -4.52 -0.22 12.56
CA ALA A 185 -3.24 -0.53 13.17
C ALA A 185 -2.68 -1.82 12.58
N LEU A 186 -1.47 -1.76 12.03
CA LEU A 186 -0.77 -2.89 11.43
C LEU A 186 0.26 -3.45 12.42
N PHE A 187 0.23 -4.76 12.58
CA PHE A 187 1.15 -5.51 13.43
C PHE A 187 1.86 -6.59 12.63
N GLN A 188 3.14 -6.80 12.94
CA GLN A 188 3.93 -7.92 12.47
C GLN A 188 4.03 -8.98 13.55
N PHE A 189 3.89 -10.24 13.16
CA PHE A 189 4.12 -11.38 14.04
C PHE A 189 5.60 -11.77 14.04
N VAL A 190 6.15 -11.97 15.23
CA VAL A 190 7.53 -12.36 15.49
C VAL A 190 7.58 -13.50 16.51
N ASN A 191 8.76 -14.07 16.74
CA ASN A 191 8.97 -15.15 17.70
C ASN A 191 8.04 -16.34 17.46
N GLN A 192 8.08 -16.88 16.24
CA GLN A 192 7.15 -17.93 15.80
C GLN A 192 5.68 -17.53 16.05
N GLU A 193 5.31 -16.30 15.73
CA GLU A 193 3.92 -15.80 15.83
C GLU A 193 3.35 -15.84 17.25
N SER A 194 4.19 -15.77 18.29
CA SER A 194 3.75 -15.64 19.68
C SER A 194 3.57 -14.18 20.10
N THR A 195 4.27 -13.26 19.43
CA THR A 195 4.28 -11.83 19.75
C THR A 195 3.92 -11.03 18.51
N ALA A 196 3.07 -10.03 18.68
CA ALA A 196 2.75 -9.03 17.67
C ALA A 196 3.41 -7.69 18.01
N ILE A 197 4.20 -7.14 17.10
CA ILE A 197 4.84 -5.83 17.23
C ILE A 197 4.12 -4.82 16.32
N GLY A 198 3.84 -3.62 16.83
CA GLY A 198 3.18 -2.59 16.02
C GLY A 198 4.14 -1.99 14.99
N LEU A 199 3.71 -1.93 13.73
CA LEU A 199 4.48 -1.32 12.64
C LEU A 199 4.03 0.11 12.35
N SER A 200 2.72 0.32 12.27
CA SER A 200 2.15 1.61 11.87
C SER A 200 0.68 1.73 12.27
N GLY A 201 0.26 2.94 12.65
CA GLY A 201 -1.13 3.33 12.82
C GLY A 201 -1.58 4.40 11.82
N HIS A 202 -2.87 4.38 11.45
CA HIS A 202 -3.58 5.43 10.72
C HIS A 202 -4.94 5.68 11.38
N GLY A 203 -5.32 6.95 11.59
CA GLY A 203 -6.51 7.31 12.37
C GLY A 203 -6.39 7.02 13.88
N VAL A 204 -5.24 6.51 14.32
CA VAL A 204 -4.81 6.29 15.70
C VAL A 204 -3.42 6.90 15.88
N ASP A 205 -2.99 7.07 17.14
CA ASP A 205 -1.63 7.50 17.45
C ASP A 205 -0.60 6.49 16.91
N HIS A 206 0.09 6.92 15.85
CA HIS A 206 1.09 6.12 15.15
C HIS A 206 2.27 5.72 16.05
N GLU A 207 2.77 6.64 16.88
CA GLU A 207 3.92 6.37 17.75
C GLU A 207 3.53 5.41 18.87
N HIS A 208 2.31 5.56 19.42
CA HIS A 208 1.79 4.63 20.40
C HIS A 208 1.75 3.21 19.81
N ILE A 209 1.19 3.04 18.60
CA ILE A 209 1.16 1.72 17.93
C ILE A 209 2.57 1.14 17.80
N GLN A 210 3.57 1.92 17.37
CA GLN A 210 4.94 1.43 17.20
C GLN A 210 5.63 0.96 18.48
N ARG A 211 5.21 1.46 19.64
CA ARG A 211 5.73 1.03 20.95
C ARG A 211 5.06 -0.25 21.45
N LEU A 212 3.95 -0.68 20.85
CA LEU A 212 3.23 -1.86 21.30
C LEU A 212 4.00 -3.15 20.98
N ARG A 213 4.09 -4.00 21.99
CA ARG A 213 4.46 -5.41 21.90
C ARG A 213 3.38 -6.21 22.61
N VAL A 214 2.66 -7.02 21.86
CA VAL A 214 1.47 -7.74 22.32
C VAL A 214 1.76 -9.23 22.31
N GLU A 215 1.75 -9.86 23.47
CA GLU A 215 1.78 -11.31 23.57
C GLU A 215 0.40 -11.86 23.20
N LEU A 216 0.35 -12.72 22.16
CA LEU A 216 -0.92 -13.28 21.68
C LEU A 216 -1.56 -14.24 22.69
N ASP A 217 -0.78 -14.75 23.65
CA ASP A 217 -1.28 -15.56 24.76
C ASP A 217 -2.28 -14.82 25.65
N ASN A 218 -2.18 -13.48 25.71
CA ASN A 218 -3.11 -12.63 26.44
C ASN A 218 -4.40 -12.33 25.64
N ILE A 219 -4.52 -12.88 24.42
CA ILE A 219 -5.64 -12.68 23.52
C ILE A 219 -6.10 -14.05 22.98
N PRO A 220 -6.88 -14.83 23.76
CA PRO A 220 -7.12 -16.26 23.51
C PRO A 220 -7.69 -16.59 22.13
N MET A 221 -8.62 -15.77 21.62
CA MET A 221 -9.22 -15.98 20.30
C MET A 221 -8.21 -15.83 19.16
N LEU A 222 -7.19 -14.97 19.33
CA LEU A 222 -6.12 -14.84 18.35
C LEU A 222 -5.16 -16.03 18.43
N LYS A 223 -4.78 -16.44 19.65
CA LYS A 223 -3.94 -17.64 19.85
C LYS A 223 -4.54 -18.87 19.20
N GLU A 224 -5.83 -19.11 19.42
CA GLU A 224 -6.52 -20.26 18.82
C GLU A 224 -6.54 -20.18 17.29
N SER A 225 -6.82 -18.99 16.75
CA SER A 225 -6.89 -18.77 15.31
C SER A 225 -5.53 -18.96 14.63
N VAL A 226 -4.45 -18.42 15.22
CA VAL A 226 -3.07 -18.59 14.72
C VAL A 226 -2.59 -20.03 14.92
N GLY A 227 -2.92 -20.66 16.05
CA GLY A 227 -2.55 -22.05 16.34
C GLY A 227 -3.13 -23.06 15.34
N LYS A 228 -4.39 -22.89 14.94
CA LYS A 228 -5.05 -23.73 13.92
C LYS A 228 -4.33 -23.70 12.58
N LEU A 229 -3.75 -22.55 12.19
CA LEU A 229 -2.98 -22.43 10.95
C LEU A 229 -1.68 -23.23 10.96
N LYS A 230 -0.98 -23.29 12.10
CA LYS A 230 0.28 -24.04 12.21
C LYS A 230 0.08 -25.55 12.11
N ALA A 231 -1.07 -26.03 12.57
CA ALA A 231 -1.41 -27.46 12.53
C ALA A 231 -1.77 -27.94 11.12
N GLU A 232 -2.32 -27.06 10.29
CA GLU A 232 -2.78 -27.36 8.93
C GLU A 232 -1.78 -26.84 7.90
N VAL A 233 -0.65 -27.54 7.78
CA VAL A 233 0.38 -27.24 6.80
C VAL A 233 -0.27 -27.21 5.39
N HIS A 234 -0.29 -26.02 4.77
CA HIS A 234 -0.76 -25.71 3.39
C HIS A 234 -2.23 -25.28 3.18
N GLU A 235 -3.09 -25.16 4.19
CA GLU A 235 -4.45 -24.63 3.98
C GLU A 235 -4.74 -23.37 4.81
N PHE A 236 -4.35 -22.20 4.28
CA PHE A 236 -4.80 -20.88 4.77
C PHE A 236 -6.31 -20.63 4.68
N ARG A 237 -7.12 -21.67 4.47
CA ARG A 237 -8.58 -21.58 4.33
C ARG A 237 -9.28 -21.15 5.62
N HIS A 238 -8.59 -21.27 6.76
CA HIS A 238 -9.20 -21.13 8.09
C HIS A 238 -8.92 -19.81 8.81
N PHE A 239 -7.88 -19.06 8.46
CA PHE A 239 -7.69 -17.73 9.06
C PHE A 239 -8.39 -16.66 8.23
N ARG A 240 -9.64 -16.45 8.61
CA ARG A 240 -10.54 -15.44 8.04
C ARG A 240 -10.48 -14.17 8.87
N PRO A 241 -11.01 -13.04 8.36
CA PRO A 241 -11.17 -11.86 9.19
C PRO A 241 -12.01 -12.19 10.42
N ILE A 242 -11.54 -11.77 11.59
CA ILE A 242 -12.21 -11.98 12.88
C ILE A 242 -12.93 -10.69 13.24
N TYR A 243 -14.26 -10.73 13.29
CA TYR A 243 -15.06 -9.63 13.79
C TYR A 243 -15.28 -9.78 15.29
N VAL A 244 -14.96 -8.73 16.04
CA VAL A 244 -15.10 -8.65 17.48
C VAL A 244 -16.14 -7.56 17.78
N PRO A 245 -17.40 -7.93 18.10
CA PRO A 245 -18.47 -6.96 18.32
C PRO A 245 -18.23 -6.12 19.59
N ARG A 246 -17.53 -6.69 20.58
CA ARG A 246 -17.24 -6.05 21.87
C ARG A 246 -15.79 -6.33 22.28
N ALA A 247 -14.94 -5.34 22.12
CA ALA A 247 -13.51 -5.44 22.41
C ALA A 247 -13.24 -5.76 23.88
N ALA A 248 -13.99 -5.15 24.80
CA ALA A 248 -13.86 -5.38 26.25
C ALA A 248 -14.03 -6.85 26.70
N GLU A 249 -14.70 -7.67 25.88
CA GLU A 249 -14.91 -9.10 26.20
C GLU A 249 -13.75 -9.99 25.73
N GLN A 250 -12.88 -9.49 24.84
CA GLN A 250 -11.88 -10.29 24.13
C GLN A 250 -10.46 -9.72 24.21
N PHE A 251 -10.30 -8.45 24.54
CA PHE A 251 -9.02 -7.75 24.62
C PHE A 251 -8.73 -7.28 26.06
N PRO A 252 -7.45 -7.27 26.48
CA PRO A 252 -7.03 -6.67 27.75
C PRO A 252 -7.48 -5.21 27.91
N ASN A 253 -7.95 -4.85 29.10
CA ASN A 253 -8.47 -3.51 29.43
C ASN A 253 -7.50 -2.38 29.08
N VAL A 254 -6.19 -2.60 29.23
CA VAL A 254 -5.16 -1.61 28.88
C VAL A 254 -5.29 -1.12 27.44
N TYR A 255 -5.61 -2.01 26.49
CA TYR A 255 -5.80 -1.63 25.08
C TYR A 255 -7.17 -1.03 24.84
N VAL A 256 -8.20 -1.57 25.50
CA VAL A 256 -9.58 -1.09 25.38
C VAL A 256 -9.70 0.35 25.84
N GLU A 257 -9.09 0.69 26.98
CA GLU A 257 -9.08 2.04 27.54
C GLU A 257 -8.17 2.98 26.73
N SER A 258 -6.95 2.55 26.41
CA SER A 258 -5.96 3.39 25.72
C SER A 258 -6.38 3.83 24.32
N PHE A 259 -7.16 2.99 23.62
CA PHE A 259 -7.60 3.25 22.25
C PHE A 259 -9.12 3.44 22.14
N GLU A 260 -9.84 3.41 23.26
CA GLU A 260 -11.31 3.46 23.32
C GLU A 260 -11.95 2.43 22.38
N LEU A 261 -11.54 1.17 22.48
CA LEU A 261 -12.00 0.11 21.57
C LEU A 261 -13.44 -0.31 21.93
N ALA A 262 -14.32 -0.33 20.92
CA ALA A 262 -15.70 -0.78 21.07
C ALA A 262 -15.97 -2.04 20.24
N SER A 263 -16.06 -1.93 18.91
CA SER A 263 -16.05 -3.05 17.98
C SER A 263 -14.80 -2.99 17.11
N LEU A 264 -14.30 -4.12 16.61
CA LEU A 264 -13.16 -4.14 15.70
C LEU A 264 -13.18 -5.36 14.76
N VAL A 265 -12.39 -5.28 13.69
CA VAL A 265 -12.11 -6.40 12.78
C VAL A 265 -10.61 -6.63 12.72
N ILE A 266 -10.21 -7.89 12.82
CA ILE A 266 -8.81 -8.32 12.68
C ILE A 266 -8.67 -9.03 11.33
N VAL A 267 -7.81 -8.53 10.47
CA VAL A 267 -7.56 -9.07 9.13
C VAL A 267 -6.16 -9.68 9.09
N PRO A 268 -5.98 -10.93 8.63
CA PRO A 268 -4.65 -11.50 8.44
C PRO A 268 -3.82 -10.73 7.43
N VAL A 269 -2.52 -10.66 7.68
CA VAL A 269 -1.52 -10.27 6.69
C VAL A 269 -0.64 -11.48 6.42
N TYR A 270 -0.69 -12.02 5.20
CA TYR A 270 -0.15 -13.35 4.91
C TYR A 270 0.28 -13.48 3.45
N VAL A 271 1.12 -14.48 3.17
CA VAL A 271 1.66 -14.80 1.84
C VAL A 271 1.25 -16.24 1.51
N PRO A 272 0.17 -16.42 0.72
CA PRO A 272 -0.36 -17.75 0.41
C PRO A 272 0.65 -18.66 -0.29
N THR A 273 1.43 -18.10 -1.23
CA THR A 273 2.41 -18.85 -2.04
C THR A 273 3.51 -19.50 -1.21
N GLU A 274 3.82 -18.92 -0.04
CA GLU A 274 4.89 -19.40 0.83
C GLU A 274 4.38 -20.14 2.07
N GLY A 275 3.07 -20.27 2.26
CA GLY A 275 2.59 -20.87 3.50
C GLY A 275 2.84 -19.99 4.73
N ARG A 276 3.08 -18.66 4.58
CA ARG A 276 3.54 -17.80 5.68
C ARG A 276 2.54 -16.74 6.15
N MET A 277 2.43 -16.57 7.47
CA MET A 277 1.74 -15.45 8.10
C MET A 277 2.74 -14.38 8.51
N ILE A 278 2.49 -13.14 8.09
CA ILE A 278 3.34 -11.99 8.41
C ILE A 278 2.85 -11.27 9.65
N GLY A 279 1.53 -11.20 9.85
CA GLY A 279 0.94 -10.46 10.96
C GLY A 279 -0.56 -10.26 10.82
N GLY A 280 -1.05 -9.13 11.34
CA GLY A 280 -2.46 -8.78 11.32
C GLY A 280 -2.71 -7.28 11.31
N VAL A 281 -3.83 -6.88 10.74
CA VAL A 281 -4.35 -5.52 10.74
C VAL A 281 -5.58 -5.46 11.63
N VAL A 282 -5.64 -4.49 12.53
CA VAL A 282 -6.80 -4.19 13.38
C VAL A 282 -7.51 -2.96 12.84
N LEU A 283 -8.82 -3.08 12.58
CA LEU A 283 -9.66 -2.03 11.98
C LEU A 283 -10.85 -1.70 12.86
N ASP A 284 -11.19 -0.42 12.98
CA ASP A 284 -12.44 0.01 13.60
C ASP A 284 -12.98 1.32 12.98
N ARG A 285 -14.08 1.84 13.55
CA ARG A 285 -14.76 3.07 13.10
C ARG A 285 -14.54 4.28 14.01
N GLY A 286 -13.51 4.25 14.85
CA GLY A 286 -13.16 5.33 15.77
C GLY A 286 -13.44 5.03 17.25
N PRO A 287 -13.02 5.97 18.14
CA PRO A 287 -13.15 5.83 19.59
C PRO A 287 -14.60 5.58 20.02
N GLY A 288 -14.82 4.52 20.82
CA GLY A 288 -16.12 4.19 21.40
C GLY A 288 -17.21 3.78 20.40
N ARG A 289 -16.87 3.53 19.12
CA ARG A 289 -17.86 3.26 18.07
C ARG A 289 -18.14 1.76 17.91
N PHE A 290 -19.36 1.36 18.24
CA PHE A 290 -19.89 0.04 17.88
C PHE A 290 -20.31 0.00 16.41
N PHE A 291 -20.09 -1.14 15.75
CA PHE A 291 -20.56 -1.36 14.38
C PHE A 291 -20.70 -2.85 14.07
N GLU A 292 -21.61 -3.18 13.16
CA GLU A 292 -21.74 -4.50 12.55
C GLU A 292 -20.92 -4.59 11.26
N VAL A 293 -20.57 -5.81 10.85
CA VAL A 293 -19.78 -6.04 9.63
C VAL A 293 -20.51 -6.95 8.67
N ASP A 294 -20.74 -6.46 7.45
CA ASP A 294 -21.22 -7.30 6.36
C ASP A 294 -20.14 -8.30 5.95
N ARG A 295 -20.39 -9.60 6.16
CA ARG A 295 -19.47 -10.69 5.78
C ARG A 295 -19.12 -10.70 4.28
N ARG A 296 -19.92 -10.05 3.43
CA ARG A 296 -19.60 -9.85 2.00
C ARG A 296 -18.36 -8.97 1.78
N LEU A 297 -17.88 -8.27 2.81
CA LEU A 297 -16.63 -7.49 2.80
C LEU A 297 -15.39 -8.39 2.93
N PHE A 298 -15.54 -9.60 3.48
CA PHE A 298 -14.40 -10.47 3.83
C PHE A 298 -13.51 -10.83 2.63
N PRO A 299 -14.03 -11.09 1.41
CA PRO A 299 -13.17 -11.31 0.25
C PRO A 299 -12.23 -10.14 -0.05
N ALA A 300 -12.72 -8.90 0.10
CA ALA A 300 -11.92 -7.69 -0.08
C ALA A 300 -10.84 -7.59 1.02
N LEU A 301 -11.22 -7.78 2.29
CA LEU A 301 -10.28 -7.78 3.41
C LEU A 301 -9.17 -8.81 3.24
N MET A 302 -9.51 -10.02 2.80
CA MET A 302 -8.52 -11.07 2.55
C MET A 302 -7.57 -10.68 1.42
N LYS A 303 -8.06 -10.04 0.35
CA LYS A 303 -7.20 -9.57 -0.74
C LYS A 303 -6.28 -8.42 -0.32
N PHE A 304 -6.78 -7.48 0.49
CA PHE A 304 -5.93 -6.45 1.08
C PHE A 304 -4.84 -7.06 1.97
N GLY A 305 -5.23 -8.01 2.83
CA GLY A 305 -4.30 -8.74 3.71
C GLY A 305 -3.22 -9.51 2.95
N GLN A 306 -3.60 -10.18 1.85
CA GLN A 306 -2.68 -10.86 0.94
C GLN A 306 -1.69 -9.87 0.32
N SER A 307 -2.18 -8.79 -0.30
CA SER A 307 -1.34 -7.80 -0.97
C SER A 307 -0.40 -7.06 -0.02
N ALA A 308 -0.86 -6.76 1.21
CA ALA A 308 -0.01 -6.23 2.26
C ALA A 308 1.09 -7.23 2.67
N GLY A 309 0.75 -8.52 2.78
CA GLY A 309 1.71 -9.57 3.14
C GLY A 309 2.80 -9.75 2.09
N GLU A 310 2.41 -9.82 0.81
CA GLU A 310 3.34 -9.93 -0.31
C GLU A 310 4.30 -8.74 -0.38
N LEU A 311 3.82 -7.52 -0.11
CA LEU A 311 4.67 -6.33 -0.07
C LEU A 311 5.63 -6.35 1.12
N LEU A 312 5.12 -6.59 2.34
CA LEU A 312 5.94 -6.60 3.54
C LEU A 312 6.99 -7.69 3.51
N LEU A 313 6.66 -8.86 2.96
CA LEU A 313 7.62 -9.96 2.84
C LEU A 313 8.85 -9.54 2.03
N LYS A 314 8.67 -8.82 0.91
CA LYS A 314 9.80 -8.31 0.11
C LYS A 314 10.77 -7.49 0.95
N TRP A 315 10.26 -6.67 1.86
CA TRP A 315 11.07 -5.83 2.74
C TRP A 315 11.67 -6.57 3.93
N ILE A 316 10.96 -7.57 4.47
CA ILE A 316 11.44 -8.40 5.58
C ILE A 316 12.56 -9.33 5.10
N GLU A 317 12.47 -9.82 3.87
CA GLU A 317 13.48 -10.73 3.28
C GLU A 317 14.64 -10.03 2.58
N ALA A 318 14.47 -8.80 2.10
CA ALA A 318 15.56 -8.08 1.42
C ALA A 318 16.85 -8.03 2.25
N PRO A 319 16.82 -7.69 3.56
CA PRO A 319 18.01 -7.76 4.42
C PRO A 319 18.57 -9.18 4.56
N LYS A 320 17.69 -10.19 4.58
CA LYS A 320 18.06 -11.60 4.75
C LYS A 320 18.68 -12.22 3.49
N LYS A 321 18.27 -11.78 2.29
CA LYS A 321 18.89 -12.18 1.02
C LYS A 321 20.24 -11.50 0.79
N GLU A 322 20.35 -10.22 1.14
CA GLU A 322 21.64 -9.52 1.14
C GLU A 322 22.60 -10.16 2.15
N TRP A 323 22.08 -10.54 3.31
CA TRP A 323 22.78 -11.35 4.32
C TRP A 323 23.26 -12.69 3.77
N GLU A 324 22.37 -13.54 3.25
CA GLU A 324 22.68 -14.89 2.78
C GLU A 324 23.72 -14.84 1.64
N ALA A 325 23.51 -13.98 0.64
CA ALA A 325 24.46 -13.78 -0.45
C ALA A 325 25.82 -13.24 0.02
N MET A 326 25.84 -12.39 1.06
CA MET A 326 27.08 -11.84 1.60
C MET A 326 27.81 -12.82 2.52
N THR A 327 27.09 -13.63 3.31
CA THR A 327 27.67 -14.73 4.11
C THR A 327 28.24 -15.83 3.23
N GLU A 328 27.64 -16.13 2.08
CA GLU A 328 28.23 -17.03 1.09
C GLU A 328 29.47 -16.40 0.41
N SER A 329 29.56 -15.07 0.36
CA SER A 329 30.71 -14.37 -0.24
C SER A 329 31.91 -14.20 0.72
N LEU A 330 31.67 -14.04 2.02
CA LEU A 330 32.70 -13.83 3.04
C LEU A 330 33.17 -15.17 3.62
N SER A 331 34.48 -15.39 3.57
CA SER A 331 35.11 -16.54 4.22
C SER A 331 35.05 -16.41 5.75
N PRO A 332 35.10 -17.54 6.49
CA PRO A 332 35.13 -17.53 7.95
C PRO A 332 36.26 -16.64 8.53
N ARG A 333 37.43 -16.61 7.88
CA ARG A 333 38.56 -15.77 8.30
C ARG A 333 38.32 -14.28 8.12
N GLU A 334 37.66 -13.88 7.03
CA GLU A 334 37.24 -12.48 6.85
C GLU A 334 36.23 -12.06 7.94
N MET A 335 35.36 -12.98 8.35
CA MET A 335 34.39 -12.74 9.42
C MET A 335 35.05 -12.57 10.79
N GLU A 336 35.99 -13.45 11.13
CA GLU A 336 36.78 -13.35 12.37
C GLU A 336 37.56 -12.03 12.45
N ILE A 337 38.15 -11.61 11.34
CA ILE A 337 38.89 -10.35 11.26
C ILE A 337 37.95 -9.15 11.42
N LEU A 338 36.77 -9.18 10.82
CA LEU A 338 35.77 -8.12 11.00
C LEU A 338 35.28 -8.00 12.45
N LYS A 339 35.16 -9.12 13.20
CA LYS A 339 34.84 -9.12 14.63
C LYS A 339 35.91 -8.41 15.46
N LEU A 340 37.17 -8.82 15.26
CA LEU A 340 38.30 -8.20 15.97
C LEU A 340 38.41 -6.70 15.68
N LEU A 341 38.14 -6.28 14.44
CA LEU A 341 38.09 -4.86 14.10
C LEU A 341 36.93 -4.11 14.76
N ALA A 342 35.78 -4.76 14.97
CA ALA A 342 34.64 -4.19 15.68
C ALA A 342 34.93 -3.99 17.17
N ASP A 343 35.72 -4.91 17.75
CA ASP A 343 36.21 -4.84 19.12
C ASP A 343 37.36 -3.82 19.30
N GLY A 344 37.77 -3.15 18.21
CA GLY A 344 38.78 -2.10 18.23
C GLY A 344 40.22 -2.59 18.05
N ALA A 345 40.43 -3.86 17.72
CA ALA A 345 41.77 -4.40 17.51
C ALA A 345 42.48 -3.74 16.31
N SER A 346 43.77 -3.47 16.49
CA SER A 346 44.68 -3.11 15.41
C SER A 346 45.01 -4.33 14.53
N THR A 347 45.59 -4.08 13.35
CA THR A 347 46.04 -5.17 12.45
C THR A 347 47.09 -6.07 13.10
N ALA A 348 47.95 -5.51 13.96
CA ALA A 348 48.95 -6.26 14.72
C ALA A 348 48.29 -7.15 15.79
N GLU A 349 47.35 -6.60 16.56
CA GLU A 349 46.61 -7.36 17.58
C GLU A 349 45.75 -8.46 16.95
N ALA A 350 45.10 -8.19 15.82
CA ALA A 350 44.33 -9.19 15.10
C ALA A 350 45.22 -10.30 14.50
N ALA A 351 46.43 -9.95 14.05
CA ALA A 351 47.42 -10.92 13.57
C ALA A 351 47.90 -11.85 14.69
N ASP A 352 48.19 -11.28 15.86
CA ASP A 352 48.59 -12.04 17.04
C ASP A 352 47.47 -12.98 17.53
N GLN A 353 46.23 -12.46 17.66
CA GLN A 353 45.08 -13.25 18.12
C GLN A 353 44.67 -14.38 17.16
N LEU A 354 44.89 -14.21 15.85
CA LEU A 354 44.55 -15.22 14.85
C LEU A 354 45.74 -16.10 14.44
N TYR A 355 46.93 -15.91 15.03
CA TYR A 355 48.17 -16.59 14.65
C TYR A 355 48.50 -16.44 13.15
N LEU A 356 48.35 -15.22 12.63
CA LEU A 356 48.60 -14.85 11.23
C LEU A 356 49.69 -13.77 11.14
N SER A 357 50.23 -13.56 9.94
CA SER A 357 51.07 -12.37 9.71
C SER A 357 50.20 -11.12 9.53
N GLU A 358 50.70 -9.95 9.94
CA GLU A 358 50.01 -8.67 9.68
C GLU A 358 49.70 -8.44 8.20
N PHE A 359 50.57 -8.93 7.31
CA PHE A 359 50.36 -8.88 5.86
C PHE A 359 49.11 -9.68 5.47
N THR A 360 49.00 -10.92 5.96
CA THR A 360 47.85 -11.79 5.73
C THR A 360 46.55 -11.20 6.27
N VAL A 361 46.59 -10.57 7.45
CA VAL A 361 45.42 -9.87 8.01
C VAL A 361 45.03 -8.69 7.12
N ARG A 362 45.99 -7.89 6.63
CA ARG A 362 45.72 -6.79 5.68
C ARG A 362 45.06 -7.26 4.39
N ASP A 363 45.47 -8.41 3.88
CA ASP A 363 44.88 -9.02 2.69
C ASP A 363 43.42 -9.43 2.93
N TYR A 364 43.14 -10.08 4.06
CA TYR A 364 41.76 -10.41 4.43
C TYR A 364 40.90 -9.17 4.65
N ILE A 365 41.42 -8.11 5.28
CA ILE A 365 40.71 -6.83 5.43
C ILE A 365 40.39 -6.25 4.05
N SER A 366 41.36 -6.24 3.14
CA SER A 366 41.19 -5.71 1.78
C SER A 366 40.16 -6.52 0.97
N SER A 367 40.18 -7.83 1.12
CA SER A 367 39.20 -8.73 0.50
C SER A 367 37.79 -8.52 1.08
N ALA A 368 37.67 -8.40 2.41
CA ALA A 368 36.40 -8.10 3.08
C ALA A 368 35.83 -6.73 2.68
N LEU A 369 36.67 -5.70 2.59
CA LEU A 369 36.29 -4.36 2.11
C LEU A 369 35.71 -4.41 0.69
N ARG A 370 36.38 -5.13 -0.21
CA ARG A 370 35.92 -5.32 -1.59
C ARG A 370 34.58 -6.05 -1.64
N LYS A 371 34.43 -7.14 -0.88
CA LYS A 371 33.20 -7.94 -0.84
C LYS A 371 32.02 -7.17 -0.24
N LEU A 372 32.26 -6.38 0.82
CA LEU A 372 31.27 -5.50 1.45
C LEU A 372 31.05 -4.17 0.71
N ASN A 373 31.75 -3.96 -0.41
CA ASN A 373 31.77 -2.70 -1.16
C ASN A 373 31.93 -1.48 -0.23
N ALA A 374 32.89 -1.55 0.68
CA ALA A 374 33.15 -0.56 1.72
C ALA A 374 34.42 0.23 1.41
N LYS A 375 34.41 1.54 1.67
CA LYS A 375 35.53 2.43 1.34
C LYS A 375 36.64 2.40 2.39
N ASN A 376 36.31 2.02 3.62
CA ASN A 376 37.26 1.93 4.73
C ASN A 376 36.81 0.91 5.78
N ARG A 377 37.74 0.55 6.68
CA ARG A 377 37.53 -0.47 7.72
C ARG A 377 36.32 -0.17 8.63
N THR A 378 36.09 1.11 8.96
CA THR A 378 34.99 1.53 9.83
C THR A 378 33.65 1.34 9.12
N GLU A 379 33.57 1.66 7.83
CA GLU A 379 32.40 1.42 7.01
C GLU A 379 32.12 -0.09 6.85
N ALA A 380 33.16 -0.91 6.68
CA ALA A 380 33.01 -2.36 6.62
C ALA A 380 32.48 -2.95 7.94
N VAL A 381 33.04 -2.53 9.08
CA VAL A 381 32.56 -2.94 10.41
C VAL A 381 31.11 -2.48 10.64
N ALA A 382 30.79 -1.22 10.33
CA ALA A 382 29.43 -0.69 10.48
C ALA A 382 28.43 -1.43 9.58
N LYS A 383 28.80 -1.77 8.33
CA LYS A 383 27.99 -2.59 7.43
C LYS A 383 27.83 -4.00 7.97
N ALA A 384 28.90 -4.63 8.43
CA ALA A 384 28.87 -5.97 9.01
C ALA A 384 27.95 -6.02 10.25
N LEU A 385 28.04 -5.06 11.17
CA LEU A 385 27.13 -4.95 12.33
C LEU A 385 25.67 -4.68 11.92
N ARG A 386 25.43 -3.78 10.96
CA ARG A 386 24.07 -3.47 10.46
C ARG A 386 23.39 -4.68 9.83
N LEU A 387 24.17 -5.46 9.10
CA LEU A 387 23.70 -6.68 8.46
C LEU A 387 23.58 -7.80 9.51
N GLY A 388 24.29 -7.72 10.63
CA GLY A 388 24.32 -8.69 11.75
C GLY A 388 25.48 -9.70 11.70
N LEU A 389 26.46 -9.50 10.78
CA LEU A 389 27.45 -10.51 10.32
C LEU A 389 28.43 -10.85 11.45
N ILE A 390 28.60 -9.85 12.30
CA ILE A 390 29.38 -9.82 13.50
C ILE A 390 28.50 -9.15 14.56
N GLY A 391 28.66 -9.51 15.82
CA GLY A 391 27.85 -9.04 16.93
C GLY A 391 28.45 -9.44 18.26
#